data_AF-F9P9K4-F1
#
_entry.id   AF-F9P9K4-F1
#
_cell.length_a   1.000
_cell.length_b   1.000
_cell.length_c   1.000
_cell.angle_alpha   90.00
_cell.angle_beta   90.00
_cell.angle_gamma   90.00
#
_symmetry.space_group_name_H-M   'P 1'
#
loop_
_entity.id
_entity.type
_entity.pdbx_description
1 polymer ?
#
loop_
_entity_poly.entity_id
_entity_poly.type
_entity_poly.pdbx_seq_one_letter_code
_entity_poly.pdbx_strand_id
1 'polypeptide(L)'
;MTDWQNGNGWENSFEDQQRKSHTNRPPKKDNNEPIQFQVVEHIATLSISETGWKKELNIISWNGAEPKYDIRSWKDDYARVGKGVTLFEDEMNVLAAAIKQLHTTEKKKEN
;
A
#
# COMPACT_ATOMS: atom_id res chain seq x y z
N MET A 1 11.37 -56.80 40.15
CA MET A 1 12.74 -56.42 39.76
C MET A 1 13.06 -57.16 38.47
N THR A 2 12.83 -56.48 37.33
CA THR A 2 13.58 -56.55 36.05
C THR A 2 12.81 -55.71 35.04
N ASP A 3 13.46 -54.62 34.65
CA ASP A 3 13.13 -53.64 33.63
C ASP A 3 12.91 -54.28 32.26
N TRP A 4 11.92 -53.77 31.51
CA TRP A 4 11.82 -53.92 30.07
C TRP A 4 11.69 -52.54 29.44
N GLN A 5 12.79 -52.09 28.84
CA GLN A 5 12.83 -51.06 27.83
C GLN A 5 11.94 -51.47 26.65
N ASN A 6 11.12 -50.56 26.14
CA ASN A 6 11.21 -50.11 24.74
C ASN A 6 10.10 -49.13 24.36
N GLY A 7 10.53 -48.06 23.69
CA GLY A 7 9.73 -47.33 22.71
C GLY A 7 8.84 -46.23 23.27
N ASN A 8 9.39 -45.02 23.37
CA ASN A 8 8.76 -43.79 22.88
C ASN A 8 9.76 -42.64 23.04
N GLY A 9 10.86 -42.71 22.28
CA GLY A 9 11.38 -41.50 21.65
C GLY A 9 10.42 -41.16 20.51
N TRP A 10 10.28 -39.87 20.16
CA TRP A 10 9.32 -39.30 19.20
C TRP A 10 7.97 -38.85 19.78
N GLU A 11 7.99 -37.99 20.79
CA GLU A 11 6.84 -37.07 20.99
C GLU A 11 7.34 -35.70 21.44
N ASN A 12 8.20 -35.09 20.62
CA ASN A 12 8.58 -33.69 20.70
C ASN A 12 8.99 -33.22 19.29
N SER A 13 8.04 -32.83 18.43
CA SER A 13 8.35 -31.91 17.31
C SER A 13 7.15 -31.34 16.53
N PHE A 14 5.98 -31.13 17.14
CA PHE A 14 4.90 -30.39 16.43
C PHE A 14 4.28 -29.25 17.23
N GLU A 15 4.12 -29.37 18.55
CA GLU A 15 3.58 -28.27 19.38
C GLU A 15 4.66 -27.27 19.85
N ASP A 16 5.93 -27.68 19.93
CA ASP A 16 7.03 -26.78 20.34
C ASP A 16 7.55 -25.87 19.22
N GLN A 17 7.12 -26.08 17.98
CA GLN A 17 7.47 -25.17 16.87
C GLN A 17 6.53 -23.97 16.73
N GLN A 18 5.37 -23.96 17.40
CA GLN A 18 4.46 -22.80 17.39
C GLN A 18 4.76 -21.77 18.49
N ARG A 19 5.74 -22.01 19.37
CA ARG A 19 6.11 -21.11 20.48
C ARG A 19 7.36 -20.25 20.23
N LYS A 20 7.84 -20.13 18.99
CA LYS A 20 9.08 -19.37 18.67
C LYS A 20 8.97 -18.31 17.57
N SER A 21 7.80 -17.72 17.35
CA SER A 21 7.67 -16.54 16.48
C SER A 21 6.72 -15.45 16.98
N HIS A 22 6.27 -15.54 18.24
CA HIS A 22 5.62 -14.40 18.89
C HIS A 22 6.71 -13.47 19.41
N THR A 23 7.13 -12.51 18.59
CA THR A 23 7.96 -11.41 19.08
C THR A 23 7.18 -10.74 20.21
N ASN A 24 7.74 -10.66 21.42
CA ASN A 24 7.22 -9.86 22.55
C ASN A 24 7.32 -8.34 22.27
N ARG A 25 7.12 -7.91 21.02
CA ARG A 25 6.96 -6.50 20.71
C ARG A 25 5.55 -6.13 21.16
N PRO A 26 5.38 -5.17 22.09
CA PRO A 26 4.07 -4.60 22.30
C PRO A 26 3.54 -4.11 20.94
N PRO A 27 2.24 -4.27 20.65
CA PRO A 27 1.65 -3.66 19.45
C PRO A 27 2.07 -2.19 19.48
N LYS A 28 2.80 -1.76 18.44
CA LYS A 28 3.19 -0.36 18.32
C LYS A 28 1.87 0.41 18.33
N LYS A 29 1.71 1.32 19.30
CA LYS A 29 0.52 2.15 19.40
C LYS A 29 0.41 2.88 18.06
N ASP A 30 -0.55 2.47 17.23
CA ASP A 30 -0.95 3.27 16.09
C ASP A 30 -1.42 4.58 16.71
N ASN A 31 -0.62 5.64 16.53
CA ASN A 31 -0.93 6.94 17.09
C ASN A 31 -2.30 7.30 16.49
N ASN A 32 -3.33 7.32 17.34
CA ASN A 32 -4.73 7.62 17.00
C ASN A 32 -4.91 9.09 16.60
N GLU A 33 -3.89 9.67 15.97
CA GLU A 33 -3.87 11.03 15.48
C GLU A 33 -4.63 11.06 14.15
N PRO A 34 -5.58 11.99 13.98
CA PRO A 34 -6.28 12.13 12.72
C PRO A 34 -5.28 12.51 11.63
N ILE A 35 -5.24 11.72 10.56
CA ILE A 35 -4.42 12.05 9.39
C ILE A 35 -4.99 13.32 8.77
N GLN A 36 -4.20 14.39 8.77
CA GLN A 36 -4.54 15.64 8.11
C GLN A 36 -3.96 15.63 6.71
N PHE A 37 -4.73 16.09 5.73
CA PHE A 37 -4.27 16.26 4.37
C PHE A 37 -4.76 17.58 3.81
N GLN A 38 -3.96 18.17 2.95
CA GLN A 38 -4.32 19.35 2.19
C GLN A 38 -4.09 19.05 0.71
N VAL A 39 -5.16 19.14 -0.08
CA VAL A 39 -5.05 19.10 -1.55
C VAL A 39 -4.49 20.45 -1.99
N VAL A 40 -3.25 20.46 -2.43
CA VAL A 40 -2.54 21.65 -2.90
C VAL A 40 -3.00 21.99 -4.32
N GLU A 41 -3.09 20.96 -5.16
CA GLU A 41 -3.47 21.12 -6.56
C GLU A 41 -4.17 19.86 -7.09
N HIS A 42 -5.20 20.04 -7.91
CA HIS A 42 -5.84 18.96 -8.66
C HIS A 42 -5.28 18.92 -10.08
N ILE A 43 -4.68 17.80 -10.49
CA ILE A 43 -4.05 17.68 -11.81
C ILE A 43 -5.03 17.06 -12.81
N ALA A 44 -5.59 15.89 -12.47
CA ALA A 44 -6.47 15.17 -13.39
C ALA A 44 -7.37 14.16 -12.68
N THR A 45 -8.57 13.96 -13.23
CA THR A 45 -9.43 12.82 -12.90
C THR A 45 -9.18 11.70 -13.90
N LEU A 46 -8.68 10.56 -13.42
CA LEU A 46 -8.34 9.39 -14.24
C LEU A 46 -9.56 8.53 -14.59
N SER A 47 -10.49 8.37 -13.65
CA SER A 47 -11.70 7.58 -13.87
C SER A 47 -12.79 7.91 -12.86
N ILE A 48 -14.05 7.80 -13.28
CA ILE A 48 -15.22 7.93 -12.41
C ILE A 48 -15.97 6.61 -12.43
N SER A 49 -16.18 6.02 -11.26
CA SER A 49 -16.96 4.80 -11.11
C SER A 49 -18.45 5.14 -10.93
N GLU A 50 -19.35 4.28 -11.40
CA GLU A 50 -20.81 4.43 -11.22
C GLU A 50 -21.23 4.49 -9.75
N THR A 51 -20.42 3.92 -8.87
CA THR A 51 -20.58 3.94 -7.40
C THR A 51 -20.14 5.25 -6.73
N GLY A 52 -19.73 6.26 -7.53
CA GLY A 52 -19.34 7.60 -7.07
C GLY A 52 -17.87 7.73 -6.65
N TRP A 53 -17.05 6.69 -6.85
CA TRP A 53 -15.61 6.77 -6.60
C TRP A 53 -14.90 7.45 -7.76
N LYS A 54 -14.12 8.49 -7.48
CA LYS A 54 -13.29 9.20 -8.45
C LYS A 54 -11.84 8.88 -8.19
N LYS A 55 -11.15 8.33 -9.19
CA LYS A 55 -9.70 8.14 -9.14
C LYS A 55 -9.06 9.39 -9.69
N GLU A 56 -8.27 10.06 -8.88
CA GLU A 56 -7.71 11.37 -9.19
C GLU A 56 -6.20 11.37 -8.95
N LEU A 57 -5.49 12.16 -9.75
CA LEU A 57 -4.10 12.54 -9.56
C LEU A 57 -4.09 13.96 -9.01
N ASN A 58 -3.59 14.10 -7.79
CA ASN A 58 -3.54 15.36 -7.06
C ASN A 58 -2.13 15.59 -6.52
N ILE A 59 -1.83 16.83 -6.13
CA ILE A 59 -0.69 17.16 -5.28
C ILE A 59 -1.23 17.34 -3.86
N ILE A 60 -0.76 16.54 -2.92
CA ILE A 60 -1.25 16.51 -1.54
C ILE A 60 -0.10 16.68 -0.56
N SER A 61 -0.29 17.59 0.40
CA SER A 61 0.53 17.69 1.60
C SER A 61 -0.11 16.86 2.71
N TRP A 62 0.64 15.88 3.22
CA TRP A 62 0.20 15.03 4.33
C TRP A 62 0.77 15.55 5.64
N ASN A 63 -0.08 15.83 6.63
CA ASN A 63 0.32 16.32 7.96
C ASN A 63 1.29 17.52 7.93
N GLY A 64 1.13 18.42 6.95
CA GLY A 64 2.02 19.57 6.77
C GLY A 64 3.41 19.24 6.21
N ALA A 65 3.62 18.01 5.72
CA ALA A 65 4.84 17.64 5.00
C ALA A 65 4.90 18.26 3.60
N GLU A 66 6.03 18.08 2.93
CA GLU A 66 6.22 18.52 1.55
C GLU A 66 5.11 17.98 0.62
N PRO A 67 4.53 18.82 -0.26
CA PRO A 67 3.52 18.40 -1.21
C PRO A 67 4.08 17.32 -2.16
N LYS A 68 3.33 16.23 -2.32
CA LYS A 68 3.71 15.10 -3.19
C LYS A 68 2.58 14.75 -4.13
N TYR A 69 2.94 14.08 -5.23
CA TYR A 69 1.95 13.52 -6.13
C TYR A 69 1.22 12.37 -5.43
N ASP A 70 -0.10 12.32 -5.54
CA ASP A 70 -0.91 11.27 -4.97
C ASP A 70 -1.97 10.82 -5.98
N ILE A 71 -1.97 9.53 -6.29
CA ILE A 71 -2.98 8.90 -7.12
C ILE A 71 -3.86 8.06 -6.21
N ARG A 72 -5.12 8.48 -6.04
CA ARG A 72 -6.02 7.81 -5.09
C ARG A 72 -7.46 7.90 -5.52
N SER A 73 -8.23 6.91 -5.06
CA SER A 73 -9.69 6.92 -5.19
C SER A 73 -10.31 7.69 -4.03
N TRP A 74 -11.01 8.77 -4.34
CA TRP A 74 -11.78 9.60 -3.42
C TRP A 74 -13.28 9.37 -3.62
N LYS A 75 -14.06 9.59 -2.56
CA LYS A 75 -15.52 9.53 -2.61
C LYS A 75 -16.12 10.62 -1.72
N ASP A 76 -17.31 11.08 -2.11
CA ASP A 76 -18.11 12.08 -1.39
C ASP A 76 -17.29 13.35 -1.10
N ASP A 77 -16.65 13.90 -2.13
CA ASP A 77 -15.83 15.12 -2.06
C ASP A 77 -14.72 15.06 -0.99
N TYR A 78 -13.81 14.10 -1.14
CA TYR A 78 -12.67 13.83 -0.23
C TYR A 78 -13.02 13.33 1.18
N ALA A 79 -14.30 13.09 1.50
CA ALA A 79 -14.71 12.57 2.82
C ALA A 79 -14.26 11.12 3.06
N ARG A 80 -14.16 10.31 2.00
CA ARG A 80 -13.69 8.92 2.09
C ARG A 80 -12.46 8.70 1.23
N VAL A 81 -11.46 8.11 1.86
CA VAL A 81 -10.17 7.79 1.28
C VAL A 81 -10.14 6.31 0.90
N GLY A 82 -9.96 6.02 -0.38
CA GLY A 82 -9.79 4.68 -0.91
C GLY A 82 -8.32 4.25 -0.97
N LYS A 83 -8.06 3.17 -1.71
CA LYS A 83 -6.70 2.75 -2.03
C LYS A 83 -6.03 3.79 -2.93
N GLY A 84 -4.75 4.01 -2.72
CA GLY A 84 -3.94 4.92 -3.51
C GLY A 84 -2.45 4.73 -3.28
N VAL A 85 -1.68 5.53 -3.99
CA VAL A 85 -0.23 5.58 -3.90
C VAL A 85 0.21 7.04 -3.89
N THR A 86 1.11 7.37 -2.97
CA THR A 86 1.82 8.64 -2.96
C THR A 86 3.14 8.43 -3.68
N LEU A 87 3.45 9.31 -4.63
CA LEU A 87 4.64 9.29 -5.46
C LEU A 87 5.47 10.54 -5.17
N PHE A 88 6.79 10.36 -5.11
CA PHE A 88 7.73 11.47 -5.08
C PHE A 88 7.90 12.08 -6.48
N GLU A 89 8.49 13.27 -6.56
CA GLU A 89 8.74 13.96 -7.83
C GLU A 89 9.59 13.10 -8.79
N ASP A 90 10.65 12.48 -8.28
CA ASP A 90 11.52 11.57 -9.05
C ASP A 90 10.75 10.38 -9.63
N GLU A 91 9.87 9.76 -8.82
CA GLU A 91 9.06 8.63 -9.25
C GLU A 91 8.03 9.04 -10.31
N MET A 92 7.43 10.23 -10.16
CA MET A 92 6.48 10.76 -11.12
C MET A 92 7.14 11.05 -12.47
N ASN A 93 8.38 11.56 -12.47
CA ASN A 93 9.15 11.78 -13.68
C ASN A 93 9.45 10.46 -14.42
N VAL A 94 9.83 9.41 -13.70
CA VAL A 94 10.04 8.08 -14.28
C VAL A 94 8.74 7.50 -14.84
N LEU A 95 7.62 7.63 -14.11
CA LEU A 95 6.32 7.19 -14.56
C LEU A 95 5.88 7.90 -15.85
N ALA A 96 6.04 9.23 -15.90
CA ALA A 96 5.71 10.01 -17.09
C ALA A 96 6.56 9.62 -18.30
N ALA A 97 7.86 9.35 -18.11
CA ALA A 97 8.73 8.86 -19.16
C ALA A 97 8.29 7.48 -19.67
N ALA A 98 7.94 6.56 -18.76
CA ALA A 98 7.44 5.23 -19.12
C ALA A 98 6.12 5.30 -19.91
N ILE A 99 5.18 6.14 -19.50
CA ILE A 99 3.90 6.34 -20.21
C ILE A 99 4.13 6.86 -21.63
N LYS A 100 5.03 7.83 -21.81
CA LYS A 100 5.39 8.34 -23.15
C LYS A 100 5.95 7.26 -24.07
N GLN A 101 6.75 6.33 -23.53
CA GLN A 101 7.29 5.20 -24.29
C GLN A 101 6.19 4.21 -24.72
N LEU A 102 5.21 3.94 -23.86
CA LEU A 102 4.07 3.06 -24.19
C LEU A 102 3.28 3.61 -25.39
N HIS A 103 2.90 4.89 -25.35
CA HIS A 103 2.11 5.50 -26.44
C HIS A 103 2.92 5.63 -27.75
N THR A 104 4.24 5.73 -27.66
CA THR A 104 5.12 5.75 -28.84
C THR A 104 5.18 4.38 -29.52
N THR A 105 5.06 3.30 -28.74
CA THR A 105 5.15 1.92 -29.24
C THR A 105 3.87 1.49 -29.96
N GLU A 106 2.70 1.95 -29.55
CA GLU A 106 1.43 1.63 -30.22
C GLU A 106 1.39 2.21 -31.64
N LYS A 107 1.91 3.41 -31.87
CA LYS A 107 2.01 4.02 -33.21
C LYS A 107 2.93 3.27 -34.19
N LYS A 108 3.79 2.39 -33.69
CA LYS A 108 4.76 1.64 -34.51
C LYS A 108 4.24 0.28 -34.96
N LYS A 109 3.11 -0.20 -34.41
CA LYS A 109 2.49 -1.49 -34.77
C LYS A 109 1.42 -1.38 -35.86
N GLU A 110 1.03 -0.16 -36.24
CA GLU A 110 0.01 0.09 -37.27
C GLU A 110 0.59 0.36 -38.67
N ASN A 111 1.90 0.20 -38.88
CA ASN A 111 2.55 0.30 -40.20
C ASN A 111 3.24 -1.00 -40.60
#